data_AF-A0A0D7KF59-F1
#
_entry.id   AF-A0A0D7KF59-F1
#
_cell.length_a   1.000
_cell.length_b   1.000
_cell.length_c   1.000
_cell.angle_alpha   90.00
_cell.angle_beta   90.00
_cell.angle_gamma   90.00
#
_symmetry.space_group_name_H-M   'P 1'
#
loop_
_entity.id
_entity.type
_entity.pdbx_description
1 polymer ?
#
loop_
_entity_poly.entity_id
_entity_poly.type
_entity_poly.pdbx_seq_one_letter_code
_entity_poly.pdbx_strand_id
1 'polypeptide(L)' 'MVQDSILKEEYRLMRIKKRIKLREIAEYVGCELSHVSNWERGKVNFSKKRLQKYIDFVTGWSV' A
#
# COMPACT_ATOMS: atom_id res chain seq x y z
N MET A 1 -15.41 3.00 14.78
CA MET A 1 -14.45 3.56 13.81
C MET A 1 -13.03 3.24 14.29
N VAL A 2 -12.57 2.00 14.11
CA VAL A 2 -11.20 1.55 14.47
C VAL A 2 -10.91 0.31 13.60
N GLN A 3 -10.42 0.47 12.38
CA GLN A 3 -9.96 -0.70 11.60
C GLN A 3 -8.90 -0.36 10.54
N ASP A 4 -8.93 0.87 10.00
CA ASP A 4 -8.04 1.28 8.90
C ASP A 4 -6.57 1.50 9.30
N SER A 5 -6.26 1.94 10.52
CA SER A 5 -4.90 2.34 10.90
C SER A 5 -3.96 1.17 11.17
N ILE A 6 -4.47 0.09 11.78
CA ILE A 6 -3.68 -1.10 12.14
C ILE A 6 -3.25 -1.84 10.87
N LEU A 7 -4.18 -2.00 9.91
CA LEU A 7 -3.91 -2.67 8.63
C LEU A 7 -2.86 -1.93 7.79
N LYS A 8 -2.92 -0.59 7.77
CA LYS A 8 -1.96 0.24 7.00
C LYS A 8 -0.53 0.07 7.48
N GLU A 9 -0.30 0.12 8.79
CA GLU A 9 1.05 -0.05 9.36
C GLU A 9 1.56 -1.48 9.15
N GLU A 10 0.69 -2.48 9.27
CA GLU A 10 1.05 -3.87 9.00
C GLU A 10 1.58 -4.07 7.57
N TYR A 11 0.83 -3.60 6.57
CA TYR A 11 1.29 -3.74 5.18
C TYR A 11 2.52 -2.88 4.89
N ARG A 12 2.66 -1.71 5.50
CA ARG A 12 3.90 -0.91 5.42
C ARG A 12 5.10 -1.69 5.97
N LEU A 13 4.96 -2.33 7.13
CA LEU A 13 6.01 -3.14 7.73
C LEU A 13 6.34 -4.36 6.85
N MET A 14 5.34 -5.04 6.27
CA MET A 14 5.57 -6.13 5.31
C MET A 14 6.34 -5.65 4.09
N ARG A 15 5.97 -4.50 3.51
CA ARG A 15 6.68 -3.88 2.39
C ARG A 15 8.16 -3.68 2.72
N ILE A 16 8.45 -3.11 3.89
CA ILE A 16 9.83 -2.86 4.36
C ILE A 16 10.59 -4.16 4.53
N LYS A 17 9.99 -5.18 5.18
CA LYS A 17 10.59 -6.50 5.36
C LYS A 17 10.94 -7.17 4.02
N LYS A 18 10.07 -7.04 3.02
CA LYS A 18 10.28 -7.57 1.66
C LYS A 18 11.19 -6.69 0.79
N ARG A 19 11.70 -5.56 1.31
CA ARG A 19 12.50 -4.57 0.57
C ARG A 19 11.82 -4.02 -0.70
N ILE A 20 10.49 -4.06 -0.73
CA ILE A 20 9.69 -3.52 -1.83
C ILE A 20 9.78 -1.99 -1.82
N LYS A 21 10.18 -1.40 -2.94
CA LYS A 21 10.29 0.05 -3.10
C LYS A 21 8.91 0.64 -3.37
N LEU A 22 8.68 1.86 -2.88
CA LEU A 22 7.45 2.60 -3.14
C LEU A 22 7.19 2.82 -4.64
N ARG A 23 8.26 2.97 -5.44
CA ARG A 23 8.16 3.11 -6.90
C ARG A 23 7.52 1.87 -7.54
N GLU A 24 7.91 0.67 -7.13
CA GLU A 24 7.38 -0.58 -7.69
C GLU A 24 5.87 -0.71 -7.42
N ILE A 25 5.44 -0.33 -6.21
CA ILE A 25 4.03 -0.29 -5.86
C ILE A 25 3.29 0.77 -6.68
N ALA A 26 3.85 1.97 -6.82
CA ALA A 26 3.26 3.05 -7.57
C ALA A 26 3.02 2.66 -9.04
N GLU A 27 4.01 1.99 -9.65
CA GLU A 27 3.93 1.44 -11.00
C GLU A 27 2.84 0.35 -11.12
N TYR A 28 2.78 -0.61 -10.19
CA TYR A 28 1.76 -1.67 -10.19
C TYR A 28 0.32 -1.15 -9.95
N VAL A 29 0.19 -0.23 -9.00
CA VAL A 29 -1.09 0.38 -8.62
C VAL A 29 -1.58 1.34 -9.71
N GLY A 30 -0.66 1.97 -10.45
CA GLY A 30 -0.95 3.00 -11.44
C GLY A 30 -1.24 4.34 -10.78
N CYS A 31 -0.36 4.77 -9.87
CA CYS A 31 -0.42 6.08 -9.21
C CYS A 31 0.98 6.67 -9.02
N GLU A 32 1.05 7.91 -8.56
CA GLU A 32 2.34 8.52 -8.21
C GLU A 32 2.91 7.95 -6.92
N LEU A 33 4.25 7.91 -6.84
CA LEU A 33 4.98 7.51 -5.63
C LEU A 33 4.59 8.35 -4.41
N SER A 34 4.36 9.65 -4.62
CA SER A 34 3.87 10.61 -3.62
C SER A 34 2.53 10.15 -3.02
N HIS A 35 1.65 9.57 -3.84
CA HIS A 35 0.34 9.09 -3.45
C HIS A 35 0.45 7.86 -2.54
N VAL A 36 1.33 6.91 -2.87
CA VAL A 36 1.61 5.73 -2.02
C VAL A 36 2.21 6.16 -0.68
N SER A 37 3.21 7.04 -0.69
CA SER A 37 3.82 7.56 0.53
C SER A 37 2.84 8.33 1.41
N ASN A 38 1.96 9.14 0.80
CA ASN A 38 0.93 9.87 1.53
C ASN A 38 -0.10 8.92 2.15
N TRP A 39 -0.45 7.83 1.45
CA TRP A 39 -1.41 6.84 1.95
C TRP A 39 -0.85 6.05 3.13
N GLU A 40 0.41 5.59 3.06
CA GLU A 40 1.09 4.93 4.19
C GLU A 40 1.12 5.81 5.44
N ARG A 41 1.24 7.14 5.26
CA ARG A 41 1.24 8.13 6.35
C ARG A 41 -0.15 8.59 6.78
N GLY A 42 -1.22 8.02 6.22
CA GLY A 42 -2.60 8.40 6.51
C GLY A 42 -3.00 9.79 6.02
N LYS A 43 -2.22 10.44 5.14
CA LYS A 43 -2.52 11.77 4.60
C LYS A 43 -3.56 11.74 3.48
N VAL A 44 -3.68 10.62 2.78
CA VAL A 44 -4.67 10.42 1.71
C VAL A 44 -5.27 9.02 1.81
N ASN A 45 -6.46 8.84 1.24
CA ASN A 45 -7.12 7.55 1.13
C ASN A 45 -6.92 6.97 -0.27
N PHE A 46 -6.72 5.65 -0.34
CA PHE A 46 -6.79 4.92 -1.59
C PHE A 46 -8.24 4.58 -1.92
N SER A 47 -8.55 4.52 -3.22
CA SER A 47 -9.77 3.84 -3.66
C SER A 47 -9.67 2.34 -3.39
N LYS A 48 -10.81 1.66 -3.24
CA LYS A 48 -10.85 0.21 -2.99
C LYS A 48 -9.99 -0.59 -3.99
N LYS A 49 -10.04 -0.23 -5.28
CA LYS A 49 -9.23 -0.86 -6.34
C LYS A 49 -7.72 -0.70 -6.12
N ARG A 50 -7.27 0.50 -5.74
CA ARG A 50 -5.84 0.77 -5.48
C ARG A 50 -5.36 0.10 -4.20
N LEU A 51 -6.22 0.07 -3.18
CA LEU A 51 -5.94 -0.62 -1.93
C LEU A 51 -5.75 -2.11 -2.15
N GLN A 52 -6.66 -2.75 -2.91
CA GLN A 52 -6.53 -4.18 -3.21
C GLN A 52 -5.21 -4.47 -3.93
N LYS A 53 -4.89 -3.73 -5.00
CA LYS A 53 -3.61 -3.87 -5.70
C LYS A 53 -2.40 -3.72 -4.80
N TYR A 54 -2.43 -2.74 -3.89
CA TYR A 54 -1.35 -2.54 -2.93
C TYR A 54 -1.17 -3.78 -2.03
N ILE A 55 -2.27 -4.31 -1.51
CA ILE A 55 -2.28 -5.48 -0.64
C ILE A 55 -1.78 -6.70 -1.42
N ASP A 56 -2.29 -6.95 -2.63
CA ASP A 56 -1.87 -8.06 -3.50
C ASP A 56 -0.36 -8.03 -3.74
N PHE A 57 0.17 -6.85 -4.09
CA PHE A 57 1.59 -6.66 -4.35
C PHE A 57 2.47 -6.92 -3.11
N VAL A 58 2.05 -6.42 -1.95
CA VAL A 58 2.82 -6.57 -0.71
C VAL A 58 2.69 -7.98 -0.12
N THR A 59 1.52 -8.60 -0.20
CA THR A 59 1.29 -9.97 0.31
C THR A 59 1.85 -11.02 -0.63
N GLY A 60 1.93 -10.75 -1.92
CA GLY A 60 2.26 -11.73 -2.95
C GLY A 60 1.07 -12.62 -3.32
N TRP A 61 -0.14 -12.22 -2.95
CA TRP A 61 -1.37 -12.96 -3.26
C TRP A 61 -1.85 -12.52 -4.65
N SER A 62 -1.74 -13.40 -5.64
CA SER A 62 -2.52 -13.30 -6.89
C SER A 62 -3.62 -14.35 -6.80
N VAL A 63 -4.88 -13.92 -6.75
CA VAL A 63 -6.04 -14.79 -6.97
C VAL A 63 -6.19 -15.01 -8.48
#